data_AF-A0A763YZF5-F1
#
_entry.id   AF-A0A763YZF5-F1
#
_cell.length_a   1.000
_cell.length_b   1.000
_cell.length_c   1.000
_cell.angle_alpha   90.00
_cell.angle_beta   90.00
_cell.angle_gamma   90.00
#
_symmetry.space_group_name_H-M   'P 1'
#
loop_
_entity.id
_entity.type
_entity.pdbx_description
1 polymer ?
#
loop_
_entity_poly.entity_id
_entity_poly.type
_entity_poly.pdbx_seq_one_letter_code
_entity_poly.pdbx_strand_id
1 'polypeptide(L)'
;TKVGTENGQLLGNTLTGNDAAKGVGVLIEGLATSKNPLMTLKPNDSNSVYKDYDPRGKDDTTGGVYPDQDTGITYPLHFQATLQQDGTIPIEAGEFKATSTFQVTYP
;
A
#
# COMPACT_ATOMS: atom_id res chain seq x y z
N THR A 1 0.98 3.27 -12.07
CA THR A 1 -0.20 2.52 -11.58
C THR A 1 -1.48 3.23 -11.96
N LYS A 2 -2.55 2.51 -12.34
CA LYS A 2 -3.87 3.11 -12.59
C LYS A 2 -4.55 3.44 -11.26
N VAL A 3 -5.12 4.63 -11.16
CA VAL A 3 -5.81 5.12 -9.95
C VAL A 3 -7.32 5.19 -10.17
N GLY A 4 -8.07 5.28 -9.07
CA GLY A 4 -9.50 5.60 -9.09
C GLY A 4 -9.78 6.92 -9.81
N THR A 5 -10.99 7.03 -10.35
CA THR A 5 -11.45 8.17 -11.15
C THR A 5 -11.87 9.33 -10.26
N GLU A 6 -12.62 9.05 -9.19
CA GLU A 6 -13.06 10.07 -8.22
C GLU A 6 -12.25 10.00 -6.92
N ASN A 7 -11.84 8.80 -6.50
CA ASN A 7 -10.99 8.59 -5.34
C ASN A 7 -9.57 8.18 -5.77
N GLY A 8 -8.68 9.18 -5.87
CA GLY A 8 -7.27 8.99 -6.21
C GLY A 8 -6.45 8.18 -5.19
N GLN A 9 -7.03 7.81 -4.04
CA GLN A 9 -6.38 6.91 -3.08
C GLN A 9 -6.54 5.42 -3.46
N LEU A 10 -7.46 5.10 -4.37
CA LEU A 10 -7.72 3.72 -4.78
C LEU A 10 -6.85 3.31 -5.97
N LEU A 11 -6.47 2.05 -6.02
CA LEU A 11 -6.02 1.39 -7.23
C LEU A 11 -7.22 1.13 -8.15
N GLY A 12 -7.15 1.65 -9.38
CA GLY A 12 -8.23 1.52 -10.35
C GLY A 12 -8.20 0.21 -11.14
N ASN A 13 -9.35 -0.21 -11.66
CA ASN A 13 -9.46 -1.40 -12.51
C ASN A 13 -8.65 -1.25 -13.79
N THR A 14 -7.63 -2.07 -13.98
CA THR A 14 -6.76 -2.08 -15.18
C THR A 14 -7.42 -2.71 -16.40
N LEU A 15 -8.50 -3.49 -16.22
CA LEU A 15 -9.28 -4.02 -17.32
C LEU A 15 -10.07 -2.90 -18.01
N THR A 16 -10.31 -3.08 -19.30
CA THR A 16 -11.04 -2.15 -20.17
C THR A 16 -12.03 -2.94 -21.02
N GLY A 17 -13.17 -2.34 -21.35
CA GLY A 17 -14.22 -2.98 -22.14
C GLY A 17 -15.52 -3.12 -21.36
N ASN A 18 -16.52 -3.76 -21.96
CA ASN A 18 -17.86 -3.86 -21.40
C ASN A 18 -17.95 -4.82 -20.20
N ASP A 19 -17.02 -5.79 -20.12
CA ASP A 19 -16.99 -6.78 -19.04
C ASP A 19 -16.18 -6.30 -17.82
N ALA A 20 -15.59 -5.10 -17.86
CA ALA A 20 -14.82 -4.56 -16.75
C ALA A 20 -15.74 -3.91 -15.71
N ALA A 21 -15.55 -4.28 -14.43
CA ALA A 21 -16.26 -3.63 -13.32
C ALA A 21 -15.97 -2.12 -13.27
N LYS A 22 -17.00 -1.34 -12.93
CA LYS A 22 -16.91 0.12 -12.77
C LYS A 22 -17.35 0.56 -11.37
N GLY A 23 -16.95 1.76 -11.00
CA GLY A 23 -17.33 2.38 -9.73
C GLY A 23 -16.68 1.77 -8.49
N VAL A 24 -15.65 0.94 -8.67
CA VAL A 24 -14.88 0.35 -7.56
C VAL A 24 -13.38 0.47 -7.79
N GLY A 25 -12.64 0.54 -6.70
CA GLY A 25 -11.18 0.46 -6.65
C GLY A 25 -10.72 -0.24 -5.39
N VAL A 26 -9.41 -0.52 -5.28
CA VAL A 26 -8.83 -1.15 -4.09
C VAL A 26 -8.07 -0.13 -3.27
N LEU A 27 -8.47 0.05 -2.01
CA LEU A 27 -7.71 0.78 -1.01
C LEU A 27 -6.61 -0.14 -0.46
N ILE A 28 -5.38 0.35 -0.40
CA ILE A 28 -4.26 -0.34 0.25
C ILE A 28 -3.89 0.41 1.52
N GLU A 29 -3.73 -0.32 2.63
CA GLU A 29 -3.31 0.25 3.90
C GLU A 29 -2.15 -0.56 4.49
N GLY A 30 -1.13 0.13 4.99
CA GLY A 30 -0.12 -0.46 5.86
C GLY A 30 -0.69 -0.60 7.27
N LEU A 31 -0.59 -1.79 7.87
CA LEU A 31 -1.16 -2.05 9.18
C LEU A 31 -0.42 -1.27 10.28
N ALA A 32 -1.10 -0.95 11.38
CA ALA A 32 -0.47 -0.24 12.49
C ALA A 32 0.64 -1.06 13.16
N THR A 33 1.77 -0.42 13.45
CA THR A 33 2.88 -0.99 14.22
C THR A 33 3.39 0.00 15.26
N SER A 34 4.45 -0.38 15.98
CA SER A 34 5.13 0.53 16.90
C SER A 34 5.83 1.72 16.20
N LYS A 35 6.01 1.65 14.87
CA LYS A 35 6.76 2.65 14.07
C LYS A 35 5.86 3.53 13.22
N ASN A 36 4.66 3.07 12.88
CA ASN A 36 3.73 3.83 12.07
C ASN A 36 2.28 3.47 12.46
N PRO A 37 1.38 4.45 12.65
CA PRO A 37 -0.04 4.15 12.74
C PRO A 37 -0.56 3.48 11.46
N LEU A 38 -1.78 2.94 11.51
CA LEU A 38 -2.50 2.53 10.30
C LEU A 38 -2.49 3.69 9.30
N MET A 39 -2.07 3.44 8.06
CA MET A 39 -2.05 4.47 7.04
C MET A 39 -2.48 3.96 5.67
N THR A 40 -3.22 4.78 4.95
CA THR A 40 -3.51 4.58 3.54
C THR A 40 -2.27 4.81 2.68
N LEU A 41 -1.96 3.84 1.84
CA LEU A 41 -0.92 3.95 0.81
C LEU A 41 -1.52 4.50 -0.47
N LYS A 42 -1.31 5.79 -0.72
CA LYS A 42 -1.81 6.52 -1.88
C LYS A 42 -0.94 6.23 -3.10
N PRO A 43 -1.50 5.70 -4.20
CA PRO A 43 -0.72 5.43 -5.40
C PRO A 43 -0.12 6.71 -6.00
N ASN A 44 1.12 6.62 -6.47
CA ASN A 44 1.86 7.72 -7.11
C ASN A 44 2.09 8.97 -6.23
N ASP A 45 1.97 8.86 -4.90
CA ASP A 45 2.31 9.92 -3.94
C ASP A 45 3.64 9.60 -3.25
N SER A 46 4.68 10.38 -3.51
CA SER A 46 6.00 10.18 -2.90
C SER A 46 6.03 10.43 -1.38
N ASN A 47 5.01 11.10 -0.83
CA ASN A 47 4.86 11.30 0.61
C ASN A 47 4.10 10.16 1.28
N SER A 48 3.54 9.23 0.49
CA SER A 48 2.83 8.05 0.99
C SER A 48 3.82 6.94 1.37
N VAL A 49 4.56 7.15 2.45
CA VAL A 49 5.63 6.25 2.92
C VAL A 49 5.21 5.54 4.21
N TYR A 50 5.00 4.23 4.13
CA TYR A 50 4.85 3.36 5.29
C TYR A 50 6.22 2.96 5.83
N LYS A 51 6.41 3.09 7.15
CA LYS A 51 7.68 2.88 7.83
C LYS A 51 7.52 1.79 8.86
N ASP A 52 8.26 0.71 8.71
CA ASP A 52 8.24 -0.38 9.66
C ASP A 52 9.57 -1.12 9.60
N TYR A 53 10.09 -1.46 10.77
CA TYR A 53 11.42 -2.03 10.90
C TYR A 53 11.60 -2.74 12.24
N ASP A 54 12.55 -3.67 12.26
CA ASP A 54 12.85 -4.49 13.42
C ASP A 54 13.47 -3.65 14.56
N PRO A 55 12.88 -3.63 15.76
CA PRO A 55 13.42 -2.89 16.90
C PRO A 55 14.62 -3.58 17.59
N ARG A 56 15.07 -4.76 17.13
CA ARG A 56 16.18 -5.52 17.73
C ARG A 56 17.55 -4.85 17.59
N GLY A 57 17.67 -3.75 16.85
CA GLY A 57 18.74 -2.77 17.06
C GLY A 57 18.53 -2.04 18.38
N LYS A 58 18.89 -2.68 19.50
CA LYS A 58 18.95 -2.00 20.79
C LYS A 58 19.98 -0.88 20.68
N ASP A 59 19.57 0.36 20.95
CA ASP A 59 20.35 1.61 20.84
C ASP A 59 20.32 2.35 19.49
N ASP A 60 19.35 2.06 18.62
CA ASP A 60 19.16 2.89 17.43
C ASP A 60 18.34 4.17 17.71
N THR A 61 19.04 5.27 18.00
CA THR A 61 18.49 6.65 18.01
C THR A 61 18.50 7.31 16.62
N THR A 62 18.97 6.59 15.60
CA THR A 62 19.18 7.04 14.21
C THR A 62 18.10 6.56 13.22
N GLY A 63 17.27 5.58 13.61
CA GLY A 63 16.09 5.15 12.83
C GLY A 63 16.39 4.20 11.67
N GLY A 64 17.52 3.48 11.72
CA GLY A 64 17.94 2.49 10.76
C GLY A 64 17.61 1.05 11.14
N VAL A 65 17.97 0.11 10.25
CA VAL A 65 18.08 -1.32 10.56
C VAL A 65 19.56 -1.63 10.54
N TYR A 66 20.23 -1.53 11.68
CA TYR A 66 21.63 -1.94 11.80
C TYR A 66 21.70 -3.41 12.23
N PRO A 67 22.27 -4.30 11.39
CA PRO A 67 22.60 -5.64 11.82
C PRO A 67 23.80 -5.54 12.77
N ASP A 68 23.54 -5.47 14.07
CA ASP A 68 24.49 -6.07 15.00
C ASP A 68 24.46 -7.57 14.72
N GLN A 69 25.57 -8.07 14.15
CA GLN A 69 25.83 -9.45 13.70
C GLN A 69 25.49 -9.71 12.23
N ASP A 70 26.48 -10.23 11.50
CA ASP A 70 26.59 -10.49 10.05
C ASP A 70 25.52 -11.40 9.40
N THR A 71 24.28 -11.36 9.89
CA THR A 71 23.16 -12.15 9.39
C THR A 71 22.00 -11.21 9.06
N GLY A 72 21.72 -11.03 7.78
CA GLY A 72 20.52 -10.32 7.34
C GLY A 72 19.26 -10.87 8.00
N ILE A 73 18.29 -10.00 8.26
CA ILE A 73 17.02 -10.38 8.89
C ILE A 73 15.95 -10.65 7.83
N THR A 74 15.04 -11.58 8.11
CA THR A 74 13.73 -11.65 7.43
C THR A 74 12.73 -10.88 8.27
N TYR A 75 12.13 -9.84 7.70
CA TYR A 75 11.12 -9.02 8.37
C TYR A 75 9.87 -8.90 7.49
N PRO A 76 8.71 -9.44 7.92
CA PRO A 76 7.48 -9.32 7.16
C PRO A 76 6.89 -7.91 7.28
N LEU A 77 6.43 -7.35 6.16
CA LEU A 77 5.62 -6.13 6.14
C LEU A 77 4.16 -6.51 5.93
N HIS A 78 3.27 -5.95 6.74
CA HIS A 78 1.86 -6.31 6.75
C HIS A 78 0.98 -5.22 6.14
N PHE A 79 0.16 -5.61 5.17
CA PHE A 79 -0.76 -4.73 4.45
C PHE A 79 -2.15 -5.37 4.39
N GLN A 80 -3.17 -4.52 4.23
CA GLN A 80 -4.53 -4.95 3.88
C GLN A 80 -4.98 -4.29 2.58
N ALA A 81 -5.84 -5.00 1.84
CA ALA A 81 -6.45 -4.54 0.61
C ALA A 81 -7.97 -4.66 0.72
N THR A 82 -8.67 -3.55 0.50
CA THR A 82 -10.13 -3.49 0.64
C THR A 82 -10.74 -2.95 -0.65
N LEU A 83 -11.72 -3.67 -1.21
CA LEU A 83 -12.52 -3.16 -2.32
C LEU A 83 -13.45 -2.05 -1.80
N GLN A 84 -13.41 -0.88 -2.42
CA GLN A 84 -14.22 0.27 -2.04
C GLN A 84 -14.84 0.93 -3.26
N GLN A 85 -15.98 1.60 -3.07
CA GLN A 85 -16.59 2.40 -4.11
C GLN A 85 -15.69 3.59 -4.48
N ASP A 86 -15.57 3.84 -5.78
CA ASP A 86 -14.80 4.95 -6.34
C ASP A 86 -15.62 6.23 -6.28
N GLY A 87 -15.60 6.88 -5.11
CA GLY A 87 -16.38 8.07 -4.84
C GLY A 87 -17.88 7.79 -4.89
N THR A 88 -18.56 8.46 -5.82
CA THR A 88 -20.00 8.35 -6.06
C THR A 88 -20.35 7.61 -7.35
N ILE A 89 -19.34 7.12 -8.09
CA ILE A 89 -19.56 6.38 -9.34
C ILE A 89 -20.41 5.14 -9.05
N PRO A 90 -21.52 4.92 -9.79
CA PRO A 90 -22.32 3.71 -9.65
C PRO A 90 -21.48 2.45 -9.85
N ILE A 91 -21.70 1.46 -8.98
CA ILE A 91 -21.04 0.16 -9.11
C ILE A 91 -21.72 -0.61 -10.24
N GLU A 92 -20.93 -0.95 -11.26
CA GLU A 92 -21.36 -1.84 -12.35
C GLU A 92 -20.58 -3.16 -12.24
N ALA A 93 -21.31 -4.28 -12.36
CA ALA A 93 -20.73 -5.61 -12.29
C ALA A 93 -19.74 -5.87 -13.44
N GLY A 94 -18.74 -6.69 -13.17
CA GLY A 94 -17.74 -7.09 -14.15
C GLY A 94 -16.49 -7.64 -13.49
N GLU A 95 -15.47 -7.90 -14.30
CA GLU A 95 -14.15 -8.32 -13.83
C GLU A 95 -13.36 -7.12 -13.30
N PHE A 96 -12.62 -7.35 -12.22
CA PHE A 96 -11.75 -6.36 -11.62
C PHE A 96 -10.32 -6.89 -11.51
N LYS A 97 -9.35 -6.11 -11.98
CA LYS A 97 -7.92 -6.36 -11.77
C LYS A 97 -7.19 -5.08 -11.47
N ALA A 98 -6.48 -5.02 -10.35
CA ALA A 98 -5.57 -3.93 -10.02
C ALA A 98 -4.13 -4.46 -9.92
N THR A 99 -3.18 -3.70 -10.46
CA THR A 99 -1.74 -3.99 -10.33
C THR A 99 -1.03 -2.72 -9.84
N SER A 100 -0.17 -2.87 -8.83
CA SER A 100 0.69 -1.79 -8.33
C SER A 100 2.09 -2.32 -8.04
N THR A 101 3.05 -1.40 -7.91
CA THR A 101 4.43 -1.68 -7.54
C THR A 101 4.77 -0.87 -6.30
N PHE A 102 5.33 -1.53 -5.29
CA PHE A 102 5.91 -0.87 -4.13
C PHE A 102 7.40 -0.68 -4.35
N GLN A 103 7.93 0.47 -3.94
CA GLN A 103 9.36 0.68 -3.83
C GLN A 103 9.74 0.59 -2.36
N VAL A 104 10.67 -0.30 -2.03
CA VAL A 104 11.22 -0.45 -0.69
C VAL A 104 12.60 0.20 -0.66
N THR A 105 12.81 1.05 0.32
CA THR A 105 14.09 1.72 0.59
C THR A 105 14.49 1.45 2.03
N TYR A 106 15.78 1.22 2.24
CA TYR A 106 16.38 1.09 3.56
C TYR A 106 17.15 2.38 3.85
N PRO A 107 16.99 2.99 5.02
CA PRO A 107 17.81 4.12 5.45
C PRO A 107 19.28 3.73 5.66
#